data_AF-A0A4Q2Y5F9-F1
#
_entry.id   AF-A0A4Q2Y5F9-F1
#
_cell.length_a   1.000
_cell.length_b   1.000
_cell.length_c   1.000
_cell.angle_alpha   90.00
_cell.angle_beta   90.00
_cell.angle_gamma   90.00
#
_symmetry.space_group_name_H-M   'P 1'
#
loop_
_entity.id
_entity.type
_entity.pdbx_description
1 polymer ?
#
loop_
_entity_poly.entity_id
_entity_poly.type
_entity_poly.pdbx_seq_one_letter_code
_entity_poly.pdbx_strand_id
1 'polypeptide(L)'
;MARKDSAARSAMLEDYARSGLGVLAVSRHHHDDGVSTRLMSLETDVKAVAQTWREGRDHWPDLSMRLICVLQRGGVDSRQTLEDYVSWAAACGTGEICFKELYVSTSAESVYHRHAANAWSHAHQVPLSLVLEFAARHGFTEVSRLPWGSPVFQGEWHGVPLRIAAYTEPSLFWERTHGIARSWNLMADGRCLVSLEDRGSEIQLAPAA
;
A
#
# COMPACT_ATOMS: atom_id res chain seq x y z
N MET A 1 6.25 -15.10 0.55
CA MET A 1 7.22 -14.29 1.32
C MET A 1 7.01 -14.37 2.83
N ALA A 2 5.86 -13.93 3.36
CA ALA A 2 5.66 -13.78 4.81
C ALA A 2 5.78 -15.09 5.61
N ARG A 3 5.26 -16.21 5.09
CA ARG A 3 5.31 -17.53 5.74
C ARG A 3 6.61 -18.32 5.52
N LYS A 4 7.57 -17.77 4.78
CA LYS A 4 8.87 -18.42 4.54
C LYS A 4 9.78 -18.18 5.74
N ASP A 5 10.72 -19.11 5.98
CA ASP A 5 11.82 -18.86 6.92
C ASP A 5 12.73 -17.71 6.46
N SER A 6 13.62 -17.26 7.34
CA SER A 6 14.47 -16.09 7.10
C SER A 6 15.36 -16.25 5.86
N ALA A 7 15.96 -17.43 5.65
CA ALA A 7 16.88 -17.67 4.54
C ALA A 7 16.13 -17.66 3.20
N ALA A 8 15.02 -18.38 3.11
CA ALA A 8 14.18 -18.42 1.93
C ALA A 8 13.53 -17.06 1.63
N ARG A 9 13.27 -16.23 2.66
CA ARG A 9 12.79 -14.86 2.47
C ARG A 9 13.88 -13.94 1.93
N SER A 10 15.10 -14.03 2.48
CA SER A 10 16.26 -13.25 2.04
C SER A 10 16.58 -13.52 0.57
N ALA A 11 16.68 -14.80 0.18
CA ALA A 11 16.93 -15.20 -1.21
C ALA A 11 15.86 -14.67 -2.19
N MET A 12 14.60 -14.59 -1.75
CA MET A 12 13.52 -14.05 -2.56
C MET A 12 13.60 -12.53 -2.72
N LEU A 13 14.01 -11.80 -1.68
CA LEU A 13 14.24 -10.35 -1.77
C LEU A 13 15.43 -10.02 -2.66
N GLU A 14 16.50 -10.80 -2.57
CA GLU A 14 17.65 -10.68 -3.47
C GLU A 14 17.23 -10.90 -4.92
N ASP A 15 16.43 -11.94 -5.20
CA ASP A 15 15.94 -12.20 -6.55
C ASP A 15 15.07 -11.06 -7.11
N TYR A 16 14.19 -10.50 -6.26
CA TYR A 16 13.39 -9.32 -6.62
C TYR A 16 14.25 -8.09 -6.89
N ALA A 17 15.23 -7.81 -6.04
CA ALA A 17 16.14 -6.69 -6.20
C ALA A 17 16.96 -6.82 -7.49
N ARG A 18 17.52 -8.00 -7.78
CA ARG A 18 18.24 -8.28 -9.03
C ARG A 18 17.35 -8.16 -10.26
N SER A 19 16.05 -8.45 -10.12
CA SER A 19 15.05 -8.27 -11.17
C SER A 19 14.60 -6.81 -11.34
N GLY A 20 15.19 -5.88 -10.58
CA GLY A 20 14.94 -4.44 -10.71
C GLY A 20 13.84 -3.89 -9.80
N LEU A 21 13.37 -4.66 -8.80
CA LEU A 21 12.42 -4.13 -7.83
C LEU A 21 13.09 -3.05 -6.96
N GLY A 22 12.64 -1.79 -7.10
CA GLY A 22 13.13 -0.67 -6.27
C GLY A 22 12.33 -0.43 -4.99
N VAL A 23 11.09 -0.93 -4.90
CA VAL A 23 10.22 -0.73 -3.73
C VAL A 23 9.47 -2.02 -3.39
N LEU A 24 9.68 -2.53 -2.19
CA LEU A 24 8.85 -3.59 -1.61
C LEU A 24 7.64 -2.97 -0.91
N ALA A 25 6.50 -2.93 -1.59
CA ALA A 25 5.24 -2.49 -1.02
C ALA A 25 4.48 -3.67 -0.37
N VAL A 26 4.18 -3.55 0.94
CA VAL A 26 3.48 -4.59 1.70
C VAL A 26 2.17 -4.05 2.24
N SER A 27 1.05 -4.71 1.92
CA SER A 27 -0.25 -4.35 2.47
C SER A 27 -0.34 -4.74 3.95
N ARG A 28 -0.73 -3.77 4.78
CA ARG A 28 -0.96 -3.95 6.21
C ARG A 28 -1.97 -2.90 6.68
N HIS A 29 -3.14 -3.34 7.15
CA HIS A 29 -4.27 -2.42 7.40
C HIS A 29 -4.54 -2.13 8.87
N HIS A 30 -3.70 -2.64 9.77
CA HIS A 30 -3.71 -2.29 11.20
C HIS A 30 -2.37 -2.64 11.86
N HIS A 31 -2.02 -2.03 13.00
CA HIS A 31 -0.79 -2.40 13.74
C HIS A 31 -0.94 -3.75 14.46
N ASP A 32 -2.13 -4.01 15.04
CA ASP A 32 -2.49 -5.30 15.64
C ASP A 32 -2.65 -6.41 14.60
N ASP A 33 -2.04 -7.57 14.87
CA ASP A 33 -2.03 -8.73 13.96
C ASP A 33 -3.42 -9.37 13.80
N GLY A 34 -4.19 -9.46 14.88
CA GLY A 34 -5.54 -10.03 14.86
C GLY A 34 -6.51 -9.18 14.06
N VAL A 35 -6.48 -7.86 14.27
CA VAL A 35 -7.27 -6.89 13.50
C VAL A 35 -6.87 -6.92 12.04
N SER A 36 -5.57 -6.83 11.72
CA SER A 36 -5.13 -6.82 10.32
C SER A 36 -5.49 -8.12 9.60
N THR A 37 -5.33 -9.27 10.25
CA THR A 37 -5.69 -10.57 9.68
C THR A 37 -7.18 -10.66 9.40
N ARG A 38 -8.03 -10.19 10.33
CA ARG A 38 -9.48 -10.13 10.13
C ARG A 38 -9.86 -9.25 8.95
N LEU A 39 -9.26 -8.06 8.84
CA LEU A 39 -9.55 -7.10 7.77
C LEU A 39 -9.09 -7.61 6.39
N MET A 40 -7.92 -8.24 6.34
CA MET A 40 -7.31 -8.70 5.08
C MET A 40 -7.72 -10.13 4.70
N SER A 41 -8.32 -10.88 5.62
CA SER A 41 -8.52 -12.35 5.51
C SER A 41 -7.21 -13.10 5.17
N LEU A 42 -6.08 -12.54 5.61
CA LEU A 42 -4.75 -13.03 5.29
C LEU A 42 -3.79 -12.72 6.43
N GLU A 43 -3.21 -13.77 6.99
CA GLU A 43 -2.12 -13.65 7.96
C GLU A 43 -0.82 -13.31 7.23
N THR A 44 -0.23 -12.17 7.59
CA THR A 44 1.03 -11.68 7.01
C THR A 44 1.94 -11.20 8.13
N ASP A 45 3.05 -11.91 8.34
CA ASP A 45 4.11 -11.50 9.27
C ASP A 45 4.96 -10.38 8.66
N VAL A 46 4.42 -9.16 8.71
CA VAL A 46 5.08 -7.97 8.16
C VAL A 46 6.33 -7.60 8.97
N LYS A 47 6.35 -7.89 10.28
CA LYS A 47 7.53 -7.64 11.12
C LYS A 47 8.71 -8.48 10.65
N ALA A 48 8.50 -9.77 10.41
CA ALA A 48 9.57 -10.63 9.92
C ALA A 48 10.02 -10.23 8.51
N VAL A 49 9.10 -9.80 7.63
CA VAL A 49 9.47 -9.25 6.31
C VAL A 49 10.34 -8.00 6.46
N ALA A 50 9.92 -7.04 7.30
CA ALA A 50 10.65 -5.80 7.54
C ALA A 50 12.02 -6.06 8.18
N GLN A 51 12.10 -7.03 9.10
CA GLN A 51 13.35 -7.46 9.72
C GLN A 51 14.30 -8.03 8.67
N THR A 52 13.87 -9.00 7.85
CA THR A 52 14.72 -9.57 6.79
C THR A 52 15.17 -8.49 5.81
N TRP A 53 14.27 -7.60 5.37
CA TRP A 53 14.62 -6.49 4.49
C TRP A 53 15.69 -5.58 5.10
N ARG A 54 15.57 -5.24 6.39
CA ARG A 54 16.55 -4.42 7.13
C ARG A 54 17.90 -5.09 7.28
N GLU A 55 17.91 -6.35 7.71
CA GLU A 55 19.14 -7.10 7.98
C GLU A 55 19.97 -7.32 6.70
N GLY A 56 19.32 -7.42 5.55
CA GLY A 56 19.99 -7.58 4.25
C GLY A 56 20.14 -6.30 3.43
N ARG A 57 19.96 -5.09 4.01
CA ARG A 57 20.04 -3.80 3.28
C ARG A 57 21.28 -3.66 2.39
N ASP A 58 22.42 -4.19 2.83
CA ASP A 58 23.68 -4.13 2.08
C ASP A 58 23.66 -4.99 0.79
N HIS A 59 22.80 -6.01 0.72
CA HIS A 59 22.60 -6.83 -0.48
C HIS A 59 21.66 -6.18 -1.50
N TRP A 60 20.85 -5.20 -1.09
CA TRP A 60 19.88 -4.50 -1.93
C TRP A 60 19.79 -3.01 -1.54
N PRO A 61 20.86 -2.23 -1.73
CA PRO A 61 20.93 -0.85 -1.22
C PRO A 61 19.85 0.06 -1.78
N ASP A 62 19.35 -0.23 -2.98
CA ASP A 62 18.32 0.57 -3.67
C ASP A 62 16.88 0.09 -3.39
N LEU A 63 16.69 -1.04 -2.71
CA LEU A 63 15.36 -1.56 -2.39
C LEU A 63 14.81 -0.87 -1.14
N SER A 64 13.83 0.01 -1.31
CA SER A 64 13.09 0.59 -0.19
C SER A 64 11.90 -0.28 0.22
N MET A 65 11.37 -0.05 1.43
CA MET A 65 10.16 -0.74 1.91
C MET A 65 9.07 0.27 2.22
N ARG A 66 7.85 -0.05 1.77
CA ARG A 66 6.67 0.78 1.91
C ARG A 66 5.49 -0.02 2.45
N LEU A 67 4.75 0.55 3.38
CA LEU A 67 3.51 -0.03 3.88
C LEU A 67 2.29 0.58 3.20
N ILE A 68 1.30 -0.26 2.90
CA ILE A 68 0.02 0.18 2.34
C ILE A 68 -1.10 -0.08 3.36
N CYS A 69 -1.69 0.99 3.87
CA CYS A 69 -2.80 0.95 4.84
C CYS A 69 -4.08 1.48 4.21
N VAL A 70 -5.11 0.64 4.11
CA VAL A 70 -6.45 1.10 3.76
C VAL A 70 -7.17 1.54 5.04
N LEU A 71 -7.54 2.81 5.10
CA LEU A 71 -8.31 3.41 6.17
C LEU A 71 -9.76 2.91 6.09
N GLN A 72 -10.23 2.33 7.19
CA GLN A 72 -11.59 1.81 7.31
C GLN A 72 -12.01 1.69 8.77
N ARG A 73 -13.31 1.78 9.03
CA ARG A 73 -13.92 1.54 10.34
C ARG A 73 -13.53 0.15 10.87
N GLY A 74 -13.14 0.09 12.14
CA GLY A 74 -12.65 -1.14 12.79
C GLY A 74 -11.21 -1.51 12.41
N GLY A 75 -10.53 -0.67 11.62
CA GLY A 75 -9.10 -0.69 11.36
C GLY A 75 -8.46 0.60 11.87
N VAL A 76 -7.68 1.27 11.01
CA VAL A 76 -7.19 2.62 11.32
C VAL A 76 -8.31 3.63 11.01
N ASP A 77 -9.05 4.04 12.03
CA ASP A 77 -10.26 4.87 11.91
C ASP A 77 -10.33 6.06 12.85
N SER A 78 -9.34 6.21 13.71
CA SER A 78 -9.25 7.30 14.69
C SER A 78 -7.81 7.81 14.79
N ARG A 79 -7.66 9.00 15.37
CA ARG A 79 -6.33 9.57 15.64
C ARG A 79 -5.45 8.61 16.43
N GLN A 80 -5.99 8.01 17.48
CA GLN A 80 -5.23 7.09 18.32
C GLN A 80 -4.73 5.90 17.49
N THR A 81 -5.62 5.22 16.76
CA THR A 81 -5.24 4.08 15.94
C THR A 81 -4.25 4.44 14.81
N LEU A 82 -4.30 5.68 14.31
CA LEU A 82 -3.35 6.19 13.32
C LEU A 82 -1.98 6.43 13.96
N GLU A 83 -1.92 7.08 15.12
CA GLU A 83 -0.68 7.30 15.88
C GLU A 83 -0.04 5.95 16.26
N ASP A 84 -0.84 4.98 16.72
CA ASP A 84 -0.37 3.62 17.02
C ASP A 84 0.18 2.92 15.76
N TYR A 85 -0.50 3.09 14.61
CA TYR A 85 -0.05 2.53 13.34
C TYR A 85 1.27 3.12 12.88
N VAL A 86 1.41 4.45 12.90
CA VAL A 86 2.64 5.13 12.47
C VAL A 86 3.79 4.79 13.41
N SER A 87 3.53 4.68 14.72
CA SER A 87 4.52 4.24 15.72
C SER A 87 4.99 2.81 15.47
N TRP A 88 4.05 1.90 15.20
CA TRP A 88 4.36 0.52 14.86
C TRP A 88 5.15 0.41 13.53
N ALA A 89 4.78 1.17 12.52
CA ALA A 89 5.49 1.22 11.23
C ALA A 89 6.93 1.74 11.40
N ALA A 90 7.10 2.82 12.17
CA ALA A 90 8.42 3.37 12.51
C ALA A 90 9.28 2.34 13.26
N ALA A 91 8.72 1.60 14.23
CA ALA A 91 9.42 0.54 14.95
C ALA A 91 9.82 -0.65 14.04
N CYS A 92 9.04 -0.93 12.99
CA CYS A 92 9.43 -1.88 11.95
C CYS A 92 10.60 -1.35 11.10
N GLY A 93 10.88 -0.04 11.12
CA GLY A 93 11.93 0.61 10.36
C GLY A 93 11.52 0.92 8.92
N THR A 94 10.22 0.92 8.62
CA THR A 94 9.71 1.27 7.29
C THR A 94 9.69 2.78 7.13
N GLY A 95 10.38 3.30 6.11
CA GLY A 95 10.48 4.75 5.86
C GLY A 95 9.29 5.34 5.10
N GLU A 96 8.40 4.51 4.56
CA GLU A 96 7.29 4.98 3.72
C GLU A 96 5.97 4.32 4.07
N ILE A 97 4.90 5.13 4.14
CA ILE A 97 3.53 4.68 4.38
C ILE A 97 2.60 5.32 3.34
N CYS A 98 1.72 4.52 2.76
CA CYS A 98 0.60 5.00 1.95
C CYS A 98 -0.71 4.70 2.68
N PHE A 99 -1.44 5.75 3.04
CA PHE A 99 -2.82 5.65 3.47
C PHE A 99 -3.74 5.84 2.28
N LYS A 100 -4.69 4.91 2.14
CA LYS A 100 -5.72 4.95 1.11
C LYS A 100 -7.09 4.85 1.73
N GLU A 101 -8.09 5.42 1.09
CA GLU A 101 -9.48 5.16 1.46
C GLU A 101 -9.91 3.78 0.95
N LEU A 102 -10.96 3.21 1.57
CA LEU A 102 -11.65 2.08 0.97
C LEU A 102 -12.07 2.41 -0.45
N TYR A 103 -11.73 1.49 -1.34
CA TYR A 103 -12.01 1.65 -2.76
C TYR A 103 -13.50 1.49 -3.03
N VAL A 104 -14.06 2.44 -3.77
CA VAL A 104 -15.41 2.41 -4.31
C VAL A 104 -15.28 2.40 -5.81
N SER A 105 -15.77 1.33 -6.43
CA SER A 105 -15.71 1.20 -7.89
C SER A 105 -16.62 2.24 -8.55
N THR A 106 -16.07 3.00 -9.48
CA THR A 106 -16.82 4.02 -10.23
C THR A 106 -17.40 3.48 -11.53
N SER A 107 -16.76 2.45 -12.11
CA SER A 107 -17.26 1.76 -13.31
C SER A 107 -18.08 0.52 -12.95
N ALA A 108 -19.15 0.27 -13.73
CA ALA A 108 -19.89 -0.99 -13.74
C ALA A 108 -19.06 -2.18 -14.30
N GLU A 109 -17.99 -1.87 -15.03
CA GLU A 109 -17.12 -2.84 -15.72
C GLU A 109 -16.01 -3.39 -14.82
N SER A 110 -15.81 -2.77 -13.66
CA SER A 110 -14.78 -3.16 -12.70
C SER A 110 -14.98 -4.58 -12.20
N VAL A 111 -13.86 -5.30 -12.00
CA VAL A 111 -13.89 -6.63 -11.38
C VAL A 111 -14.43 -6.59 -9.95
N TYR A 112 -14.37 -5.41 -9.31
CA TYR A 112 -14.89 -5.15 -7.98
C TYR A 112 -16.27 -4.50 -7.97
N HIS A 113 -16.87 -4.21 -9.13
CA HIS A 113 -18.21 -3.63 -9.18
C HIS A 113 -19.24 -4.64 -8.67
N ARG A 114 -19.57 -4.50 -7.38
CA ARG A 114 -20.70 -5.15 -6.72
C ARG A 114 -21.39 -4.09 -5.90
N HIS A 115 -22.67 -3.82 -6.16
CA HIS A 115 -23.43 -2.78 -5.46
C HIS A 115 -23.33 -2.92 -3.93
N ALA A 116 -23.37 -4.15 -3.41
CA ALA A 116 -23.21 -4.41 -1.99
C ALA A 116 -21.80 -4.07 -1.46
N ALA A 117 -20.74 -4.36 -2.23
CA ALA A 117 -19.37 -4.06 -1.84
C ALA A 117 -19.11 -2.54 -1.85
N ASN A 118 -19.59 -1.82 -2.87
CA ASN A 118 -19.51 -0.36 -2.90
C ASN A 118 -20.28 0.29 -1.76
N ALA A 119 -21.52 -0.17 -1.49
CA ALA A 119 -22.32 0.33 -0.37
C ALA A 119 -21.61 0.08 0.97
N TRP A 120 -21.02 -1.10 1.13
CA TRP A 120 -20.22 -1.42 2.31
C TRP A 120 -18.99 -0.51 2.41
N SER A 121 -18.22 -0.33 1.32
CA SER A 121 -17.06 0.55 1.28
C SER A 121 -17.43 1.97 1.70
N HIS A 122 -18.51 2.55 1.15
CA HIS A 122 -18.99 3.88 1.54
C HIS A 122 -19.33 3.97 3.04
N ALA A 123 -20.02 2.97 3.59
CA ALA A 123 -20.41 2.96 5.00
C ALA A 123 -19.21 2.85 5.95
N HIS A 124 -18.12 2.20 5.51
CA HIS A 124 -16.96 1.88 6.33
C HIS A 124 -15.72 2.73 6.00
N GLN A 125 -15.81 3.62 5.01
CA GLN A 125 -14.71 4.51 4.65
C GLN A 125 -14.36 5.45 5.81
N VAL A 126 -13.07 5.71 5.96
CA VAL A 126 -12.52 6.72 6.87
C VAL A 126 -11.87 7.78 6.00
N PRO A 127 -12.19 9.08 6.20
CA PRO A 127 -11.73 10.14 5.33
C PRO A 127 -10.22 10.36 5.48
N LEU A 128 -9.56 10.72 4.38
CA LEU A 128 -8.14 11.11 4.40
C LEU A 128 -7.83 12.31 5.30
N SER A 129 -8.83 13.12 5.66
CA SER A 129 -8.64 14.24 6.60
C SER A 129 -8.00 13.79 7.90
N LEU A 130 -8.25 12.54 8.34
CA LEU A 130 -7.57 11.95 9.50
C LEU A 130 -6.03 11.98 9.36
N VAL A 131 -5.51 11.67 8.17
CA VAL A 131 -4.07 11.66 7.87
C VAL A 131 -3.54 13.06 7.63
N LEU A 132 -4.32 13.91 6.95
CA LEU A 132 -3.94 15.31 6.71
C LEU A 132 -3.82 16.09 8.02
N GLU A 133 -4.76 15.90 8.95
CA GLU A 133 -4.75 16.49 10.28
C GLU A 133 -3.59 15.96 11.12
N PHE A 134 -3.29 14.66 11.05
CA PHE A 134 -2.10 14.07 11.67
C PHE A 134 -0.82 14.73 11.15
N ALA A 135 -0.67 14.83 9.83
CA ALA A 135 0.51 15.42 9.22
C ALA A 135 0.70 16.89 9.66
N ALA A 136 -0.36 17.69 9.58
CA ALA A 136 -0.34 19.09 9.99
C ALA A 136 -0.01 19.25 11.48
N ARG A 137 -0.59 18.41 12.35
CA ARG A 137 -0.39 18.48 13.80
C ARG A 137 1.04 18.15 14.21
N HIS A 138 1.65 17.19 13.54
CA HIS A 138 2.96 16.66 13.92
C HIS A 138 4.10 17.20 13.05
N GLY A 139 3.88 18.31 12.35
CA GLY A 139 4.92 19.04 11.63
C GLY A 139 5.42 18.36 10.36
N PHE A 140 4.68 17.39 9.81
CA PHE A 140 4.98 16.82 8.51
C PHE A 140 4.74 17.87 7.42
N THR A 141 5.68 18.00 6.49
CA THR A 141 5.64 18.99 5.41
C THR A 141 5.32 18.31 4.09
N GLU A 142 4.43 18.88 3.29
CA GLU A 142 4.18 18.40 1.92
C GLU A 142 5.42 18.64 1.06
N VAL A 143 5.98 17.58 0.49
CA VAL A 143 7.22 17.66 -0.32
C VAL A 143 7.00 17.35 -1.80
N SER A 144 5.89 16.71 -2.14
CA SER A 144 5.52 16.39 -3.52
C SER A 144 4.05 16.00 -3.59
N ARG A 145 3.54 15.79 -4.80
CA ARG A 145 2.20 15.25 -5.06
C ARG A 145 2.29 14.06 -6.02
N LEU A 146 1.36 13.12 -5.86
CA LEU A 146 1.14 12.05 -6.83
C LEU A 146 0.60 12.65 -8.15
N PRO A 147 0.67 11.93 -9.29
CA PRO A 147 0.25 12.46 -10.59
C PRO A 147 -1.19 13.00 -10.65
N TRP A 148 -2.09 12.46 -9.81
CA TRP A 148 -3.48 12.93 -9.68
C TRP A 148 -3.70 13.95 -8.54
N GLY A 149 -2.63 14.51 -7.99
CA GLY A 149 -2.65 15.66 -7.09
C GLY A 149 -2.67 15.35 -5.60
N SER A 150 -2.74 14.09 -5.19
CA SER A 150 -2.72 13.71 -3.77
C SER A 150 -1.37 14.01 -3.10
N PRO A 151 -1.35 14.51 -1.86
CA PRO A 151 -0.13 14.95 -1.20
C PRO A 151 0.76 13.80 -0.74
N VAL A 152 2.07 14.06 -0.77
CA VAL A 152 3.11 13.25 -0.12
C VAL A 152 3.83 14.14 0.87
N PHE A 153 3.76 13.75 2.13
CA PHE A 153 4.38 14.43 3.24
C PHE A 153 5.71 13.79 3.63
N GLN A 154 6.60 14.59 4.21
CA GLN A 154 7.83 14.15 4.85
C GLN A 154 7.93 14.76 6.23
N GLY A 155 8.38 13.96 7.20
CA GLY A 155 8.55 14.38 8.58
C GLY A 155 9.33 13.36 9.37
N GLU A 156 9.32 13.51 10.68
CA GLU A 156 9.94 12.60 11.63
C GLU A 156 8.91 12.12 12.65
N TRP A 157 8.94 10.84 12.98
CA TRP A 157 8.12 10.27 14.04
C TRP A 157 8.99 9.44 14.97
N HIS A 158 9.05 9.83 16.25
CA HIS A 158 9.91 9.18 17.25
C HIS A 158 11.38 8.98 16.79
N GLY A 159 11.98 9.99 16.14
CA GLY A 159 13.36 9.90 15.64
C GLY A 159 13.52 9.18 14.31
N VAL A 160 12.43 8.67 13.70
CA VAL A 160 12.46 7.96 12.43
C VAL A 160 11.96 8.87 11.30
N PRO A 161 12.78 9.13 10.27
CA PRO A 161 12.33 9.83 9.07
C PRO A 161 11.24 9.02 8.36
N LEU A 162 10.11 9.67 8.06
CA LEU A 162 8.98 9.05 7.40
C LEU A 162 8.48 9.88 6.21
N ARG A 163 8.06 9.18 5.16
CA ARG A 163 7.29 9.72 4.04
C ARG A 163 5.90 9.12 4.03
N ILE A 164 4.88 9.97 4.01
CA ILE A 164 3.48 9.56 4.08
C ILE A 164 2.72 10.08 2.88
N ALA A 165 2.15 9.19 2.07
CA ALA A 165 1.17 9.55 1.05
C ALA A 165 -0.25 9.28 1.57
N ALA A 166 -1.17 10.21 1.31
CA ALA A 166 -2.58 10.07 1.65
C ALA A 166 -3.42 10.30 0.38
N TYR A 167 -4.08 9.26 -0.11
CA TYR A 167 -4.74 9.36 -1.42
C TYR A 167 -5.96 8.47 -1.61
N THR A 168 -6.87 8.98 -2.42
CA THR A 168 -7.88 8.19 -3.11
C THR A 168 -7.29 7.80 -4.46
N GLU A 169 -7.55 6.57 -4.91
CA GLU A 169 -7.13 6.14 -6.24
C GLU A 169 -7.83 7.00 -7.31
N PRO A 170 -7.14 7.38 -8.40
CA PRO A 170 -7.79 8.07 -9.51
C PRO A 170 -8.77 7.12 -10.21
N SER A 171 -9.80 7.67 -10.85
CA SER A 171 -10.76 6.87 -11.60
C SER A 171 -10.17 6.32 -12.89
N LEU A 172 -10.75 5.22 -13.41
CA LEU A 172 -10.45 4.72 -14.75
C LEU A 172 -10.53 5.82 -15.84
N PHE A 173 -11.49 6.74 -15.72
CA PHE A 173 -11.60 7.87 -16.64
C PHE A 173 -10.35 8.76 -16.61
N TRP A 174 -9.82 9.05 -15.41
CA TRP A 174 -8.59 9.81 -15.26
C TRP A 174 -7.40 9.07 -15.91
N GLU A 175 -7.25 7.77 -15.65
CA GLU A 175 -6.19 6.94 -16.24
C GLU A 175 -6.20 7.01 -17.77
N ARG A 176 -7.38 6.79 -18.37
CA ARG A 176 -7.56 6.80 -19.83
C ARG A 176 -7.32 8.17 -20.45
N THR A 177 -7.76 9.23 -19.78
CA THR A 177 -7.60 10.61 -20.27
C THR A 177 -6.12 11.03 -20.29
N HIS A 178 -5.33 10.57 -19.31
CA HIS A 178 -3.92 10.95 -19.19
C HIS A 178 -2.97 9.94 -19.83
N GLY A 179 -3.48 8.80 -20.32
CA GLY A 179 -2.65 7.73 -20.89
C GLY A 179 -1.71 7.11 -19.85
N ILE A 180 -2.11 7.08 -18.58
CA ILE A 180 -1.29 6.59 -17.46
C ILE A 180 -1.95 5.36 -16.86
N ALA A 181 -1.18 4.28 -16.75
CA ALA A 181 -1.50 3.12 -15.94
C ALA A 181 -0.89 3.29 -14.54
N ARG A 182 -1.72 3.29 -13.48
CA ARG A 182 -1.21 3.46 -12.11
C ARG A 182 -0.68 2.16 -11.48
N SER A 183 -1.16 1.00 -11.95
CA SER A 183 -0.61 -0.31 -11.57
C SER A 183 -0.89 -1.35 -12.64
N TRP A 184 -0.03 -2.37 -12.73
CA TRP A 184 -0.36 -3.62 -13.41
C TRP A 184 -0.57 -4.69 -12.35
N ASN A 185 -1.62 -5.49 -12.52
CA ASN A 185 -2.11 -6.37 -11.47
C ASN A 185 -2.00 -7.80 -11.99
N LEU A 186 -1.00 -8.52 -11.48
CA LEU A 186 -0.86 -9.95 -11.73
C LEU A 186 -1.81 -10.71 -10.80
N MET A 187 -2.79 -11.36 -11.40
CA MET A 187 -3.82 -12.12 -10.72
C MET A 187 -3.32 -13.53 -10.40
N ALA A 188 -3.96 -14.20 -9.44
CA ALA A 188 -3.60 -15.56 -9.05
C ALA A 188 -3.79 -16.60 -10.17
N ASP A 189 -4.60 -16.29 -11.19
CA ASP A 189 -4.81 -17.11 -12.39
C ASP A 189 -3.81 -16.78 -13.52
N GLY A 190 -2.82 -15.93 -13.26
CA GLY A 190 -1.77 -15.57 -14.21
C GLY A 190 -2.13 -14.42 -15.15
N ARG A 191 -3.37 -13.92 -15.13
CA ARG A 191 -3.75 -12.74 -15.94
C ARG A 191 -3.08 -11.48 -15.41
N CYS A 192 -2.72 -10.57 -16.31
CA CYS A 192 -2.16 -9.28 -15.95
C CYS A 192 -3.08 -8.16 -16.45
N LEU A 193 -3.59 -7.33 -15.54
CA LEU A 193 -4.53 -6.25 -15.86
C LEU A 193 -3.89 -4.88 -15.60
N VAL A 194 -3.98 -3.98 -16.58
CA VAL A 194 -3.51 -2.59 -16.46
C VAL A 194 -4.47 -1.73 -15.64
N SER A 195 -5.73 -2.16 -15.49
CA SER A 195 -6.69 -1.58 -14.54
C SER A 195 -7.64 -2.64 -14.03
N LEU A 196 -7.84 -2.70 -12.71
CA LEU A 196 -8.86 -3.60 -12.12
C LEU A 196 -10.29 -3.08 -12.37
N GLU A 197 -10.44 -1.84 -12.84
CA GLU A 197 -11.72 -1.30 -13.27
C GLU A 197 -12.15 -1.69 -14.68
N ASP A 198 -11.24 -2.26 -15.48
CA ASP A 198 -11.48 -2.56 -16.89
C ASP A 198 -11.00 -3.99 -17.22
N ARG A 199 -11.93 -4.90 -17.46
CA ARG A 199 -11.62 -6.27 -17.86
C ARG A 199 -10.94 -6.36 -19.23
N GLY A 200 -11.15 -5.36 -20.09
CA GLY A 200 -10.49 -5.26 -21.39
C GLY A 200 -9.04 -4.78 -21.29
N SER A 201 -8.57 -4.41 -20.11
CA SER A 201 -7.19 -3.94 -19.87
C SER A 201 -6.16 -5.07 -19.70
N GLU A 202 -6.53 -6.30 -20.05
CA GLU A 202 -5.63 -7.45 -19.97
C GLU A 202 -4.46 -7.30 -20.94
N ILE A 203 -3.25 -7.43 -20.41
CA ILE A 203 -2.02 -7.47 -21.20
C ILE A 203 -1.51 -8.90 -21.28
N GLN A 204 -1.17 -9.31 -22.50
CA GLN A 204 -0.51 -10.58 -22.76
C GLN A 204 0.95 -10.45 -22.35
N LEU A 205 1.34 -11.17 -21.30
CA LEU A 205 2.74 -11.30 -20.92
C LEU A 205 3.41 -12.21 -21.94
N ALA A 206 4.36 -11.70 -22.72
CA ALA A 206 5.20 -12.56 -23.55
C ALA A 206 6.00 -13.51 -22.63
N PRO A 207 6.23 -14.77 -23.04
CA PRO A 207 7.17 -15.63 -22.33
C PRO A 207 8.53 -14.92 -22.22
N ALA A 208 9.15 -14.97 -21.04
CA ALA A 208 10.55 -14.56 -20.90
C ALA A 208 11.39 -15.36 -21.91
N ALA A 209 12.15 -14.64 -22.75
CA ALA A 209 13.05 -15.21 -23.75
C ALA A 209 14.25 -15.93 -23.10
#